data_AF-A0A944IUC5-F1
#
_entry.id   AF-A0A944IUC5-F1
#
_cell.length_a   1.000
_cell.length_b   1.000
_cell.length_c   1.000
_cell.angle_alpha   90.00
_cell.angle_beta   90.00
_cell.angle_gamma   90.00
#
_symmetry.space_group_name_H-M   'P 1'
#
loop_
_entity.id
_entity.type
_entity.pdbx_description
1 polymer ?
#
loop_
_entity_poly.entity_id
_entity_poly.type
_entity_poly.pdbx_seq_one_letter_code
_entity_poly.pdbx_strand_id
1 'polypeptide(L)'
;MSARWRTFRTRLHLPEDFRIHDWRHSKVTNDLEAGENSVEVSVNVRHHSPGYTMARYGHSRKDGARKLAASGAGRLGLSSLV
;
A
#
# COMPACT_ATOMS: atom_id res chain seq x y z
N MET A 1 -22.96 -6.42 -5.05
CA MET A 1 -22.17 -5.19 -5.31
C MET A 1 -23.12 -4.11 -5.83
N SER A 2 -23.03 -2.85 -5.38
CA SER A 2 -24.05 -1.83 -5.71
C SER A 2 -24.03 -1.43 -7.19
N ALA A 3 -25.19 -1.04 -7.74
CA ALA A 3 -25.29 -0.55 -9.12
C ALA A 3 -24.42 0.70 -9.35
N ARG A 4 -24.38 1.61 -8.37
CA ARG A 4 -23.55 2.81 -8.39
C ARG A 4 -22.05 2.50 -8.53
N TRP A 5 -21.56 1.48 -7.83
CA TRP A 5 -20.16 1.04 -7.96
C TRP A 5 -19.87 0.50 -9.37
N ARG A 6 -20.75 -0.34 -9.93
CA ARG A 6 -20.59 -0.89 -11.29
C ARG A 6 -20.48 0.24 -12.32
N THR A 7 -21.39 1.22 -12.28
CA THR A 7 -21.35 2.38 -13.19
C THR A 7 -20.09 3.22 -13.02
N PHE A 8 -19.61 3.39 -11.78
CA PHE A 8 -18.35 4.11 -11.53
C PHE A 8 -17.13 3.35 -12.07
N ARG A 9 -17.05 2.05 -11.81
CA ARG A 9 -16.00 1.14 -12.31
C ARG A 9 -15.91 1.16 -13.84
N THR A 10 -17.06 1.07 -14.53
CA THR A 10 -17.12 1.16 -15.99
C THR A 10 -16.63 2.51 -16.50
N ARG A 11 -17.02 3.63 -15.87
CA ARG A 11 -16.57 4.96 -16.28
C ARG A 11 -15.06 5.17 -16.12
N LEU A 12 -14.45 4.51 -15.12
CA LEU A 12 -13.01 4.54 -14.92
C LEU A 12 -12.24 3.48 -15.72
N HIS A 13 -12.94 2.69 -16.57
CA HIS A 13 -12.34 1.60 -17.35
C HIS A 13 -11.56 0.59 -16.46
N LEU A 14 -12.05 0.35 -15.24
CA LEU A 14 -11.43 -0.61 -14.32
C LEU A 14 -11.86 -2.05 -14.66
N PRO A 15 -11.03 -3.07 -14.37
CA PRO A 15 -11.33 -4.47 -14.61
C PRO A 15 -12.66 -4.93 -14.01
N GLU A 16 -13.26 -5.95 -14.63
CA GLU A 16 -14.54 -6.51 -14.21
C GLU A 16 -14.52 -7.03 -12.76
N ASP A 17 -13.42 -7.62 -12.36
CA ASP A 17 -13.19 -8.15 -11.02
C ASP A 17 -12.74 -7.10 -10.00
N PHE A 18 -12.54 -5.84 -10.40
CA PHE A 18 -12.09 -4.78 -9.50
C PHE A 18 -13.20 -4.38 -8.51
N ARG A 19 -12.98 -4.69 -7.23
CA ARG A 19 -13.89 -4.45 -6.11
C ARG A 19 -13.52 -3.16 -5.40
N ILE A 20 -14.50 -2.60 -4.69
CA ILE A 20 -14.29 -1.44 -3.82
C ILE A 20 -13.24 -1.69 -2.73
N HIS A 21 -13.07 -2.96 -2.32
CA HIS A 21 -12.02 -3.36 -1.37
C HIS A 21 -10.61 -3.23 -1.95
N ASP A 22 -10.45 -3.40 -3.26
CA ASP A 22 -9.16 -3.29 -3.93
C ASP A 22 -8.72 -1.81 -3.94
N TRP A 23 -9.67 -0.88 -4.12
CA TRP A 23 -9.40 0.55 -3.93
C TRP A 23 -8.92 0.87 -2.51
N ARG A 24 -9.61 0.33 -1.49
CA ARG A 24 -9.19 0.52 -0.08
C ARG A 24 -7.79 -0.02 0.15
N HIS A 25 -7.47 -1.18 -0.44
CA HIS A 25 -6.15 -1.79 -0.35
C HIS A 25 -5.07 -0.88 -0.94
N SER A 26 -5.29 -0.35 -2.16
CA SER A 26 -4.36 0.56 -2.82
C SER A 26 -4.13 1.84 -2.01
N LYS A 27 -5.19 2.46 -1.47
CA LYS A 27 -5.05 3.68 -0.65
C LYS A 27 -4.15 3.45 0.57
N VAL A 28 -4.42 2.40 1.35
CA VAL A 28 -3.64 2.10 2.57
C VAL A 28 -2.19 1.79 2.23
N THR A 29 -1.95 1.02 1.17
CA THR A 29 -0.61 0.65 0.74
C THR A 29 0.18 1.89 0.32
N ASN A 30 -0.40 2.74 -0.52
CA ASN A 30 0.24 3.97 -1.00
C ASN A 30 0.57 4.94 0.14
N ASP A 31 -0.32 5.10 1.12
CA ASP A 31 -0.06 5.97 2.28
C ASP A 31 1.14 5.45 3.10
N LEU A 32 1.17 4.14 3.37
CA LEU A 32 2.27 3.53 4.11
C LEU A 32 3.60 3.59 3.37
N GLU A 33 3.58 3.49 2.04
CA GLU A 33 4.75 3.65 1.16
C GLU A 33 5.23 5.11 1.08
N ALA A 34 4.30 6.07 1.08
CA ALA A 34 4.58 7.50 1.15
C ALA A 34 5.20 7.92 2.51
N GLY A 35 5.27 7.01 3.47
CA GLY A 35 5.90 7.25 4.77
C GLY A 35 4.92 7.69 5.85
N GLU A 36 3.62 7.77 5.55
CA GLU A 36 2.58 8.26 6.46
C GLU A 36 2.55 7.51 7.79
N ASN A 37 2.03 8.19 8.82
CA ASN A 37 1.94 7.62 10.16
C ASN A 37 0.93 6.45 10.17
N SER A 38 1.42 5.25 10.53
CA SER A 38 0.60 4.04 10.55
C SER A 38 -0.64 4.11 11.47
N VAL A 39 -0.58 4.91 12.55
CA VAL A 39 -1.72 5.14 13.45
C VAL A 39 -2.79 5.97 12.75
N GLU A 40 -2.39 7.05 12.07
CA GLU A 40 -3.31 7.90 11.32
C GLU A 40 -3.94 7.17 10.15
N VAL A 41 -3.14 6.43 9.38
CA VAL A 41 -3.64 5.57 8.29
C VAL A 41 -4.67 4.58 8.83
N SER A 42 -4.41 3.95 9.98
CA SER A 42 -5.33 3.02 10.63
C SER A 42 -6.66 3.69 11.03
N VAL A 43 -6.60 4.89 11.60
CA VAL A 43 -7.79 5.66 12.01
C VAL A 43 -8.60 6.09 10.79
N ASN A 44 -7.94 6.57 9.72
CA ASN A 44 -8.58 7.02 8.49
C ASN A 44 -9.42 5.92 7.82
N VAL A 45 -8.96 4.67 7.89
CA VAL A 45 -9.71 3.51 7.40
C VAL A 45 -10.55 2.83 8.48
N ARG A 46 -10.63 3.40 9.68
CA ARG A 46 -11.44 2.94 10.81
C ARG A 46 -11.12 1.51 11.23
N HIS A 47 -9.84 1.15 11.25
CA HIS A 47 -9.42 -0.11 11.85
C HIS A 47 -9.38 0.02 13.38
N HIS A 48 -9.76 -1.06 14.05
CA HIS A 48 -9.81 -1.14 15.51
C HIS A 48 -8.42 -1.05 16.15
N SER A 49 -7.35 -1.32 15.41
CA SER A 49 -5.97 -1.17 15.89
C SER A 49 -4.99 -0.86 14.75
N PRO A 50 -3.95 -0.04 15.01
CA PRO A 50 -2.83 0.14 14.08
C PRO A 50 -2.09 -1.17 13.77
N GLY A 51 -2.00 -2.07 14.76
CA GLY A 51 -1.41 -3.40 14.59
C GLY A 51 -2.13 -4.23 13.52
N TYR A 52 -3.46 -4.18 13.46
CA TYR A 52 -4.24 -4.83 12.41
C TYR A 52 -3.91 -4.25 11.02
N THR A 53 -3.78 -2.93 10.91
CA THR A 53 -3.37 -2.27 9.66
C THR A 53 -1.97 -2.72 9.24
N MET A 54 -1.01 -2.70 10.15
CA MET A 54 0.37 -3.09 9.85
C MET A 54 0.52 -4.58 9.54
N ALA A 55 -0.25 -5.45 10.18
CA ALA A 55 -0.26 -6.89 9.87
C ALA A 55 -0.82 -7.19 8.48
N ARG A 56 -1.70 -6.34 7.93
CA ARG A 56 -2.29 -6.54 6.60
C ARG A 56 -1.50 -5.85 5.50
N TYR A 57 -0.97 -4.66 5.76
CA TYR A 57 -0.39 -3.80 4.72
C TYR A 57 1.08 -3.44 4.93
N GLY A 58 1.65 -3.69 6.11
CA GLY A 58 3.00 -3.27 6.46
C GLY A 58 4.12 -3.96 5.67
N HIS A 59 3.81 -5.05 4.96
CA HIS A 59 4.76 -5.78 4.11
C HIS A 59 5.33 -4.89 2.99
N SER A 60 4.49 -4.10 2.31
CA SER A 60 4.92 -3.24 1.20
C SER A 60 5.96 -2.20 1.65
N ARG A 61 5.79 -1.65 2.86
CA ARG A 61 6.76 -0.72 3.45
C ARG A 61 8.12 -1.38 3.70
N LYS A 62 8.14 -2.63 4.18
CA LYS A 62 9.39 -3.39 4.38
C LYS A 62 10.08 -3.66 3.06
N ASP A 63 9.34 -4.04 2.03
CA ASP A 63 9.89 -4.34 0.71
C ASP A 63 10.38 -3.07 -0.01
N GLY A 64 9.65 -1.96 0.11
CA GLY A 64 10.09 -0.64 -0.35
C GLY A 64 11.38 -0.19 0.32
N ALA A 65 11.49 -0.34 1.65
CA ALA A 65 12.70 -0.03 2.40
C ALA A 65 13.89 -0.90 1.97
N ARG A 66 13.68 -2.20 1.75
CA ARG A 66 14.72 -3.11 1.22
C ARG A 66 15.20 -2.68 -0.16
N LYS A 67 14.28 -2.33 -1.07
CA LYS A 67 14.61 -1.86 -2.41
C LYS A 67 15.43 -0.56 -2.37
N LEU A 68 15.05 0.38 -1.51
CA LEU A 68 15.80 1.63 -1.31
C LEU A 68 17.21 1.35 -0.77
N ALA A 69 17.34 0.49 0.24
CA ALA A 69 18.64 0.10 0.79
C ALA A 69 19.55 -0.57 -0.26
N ALA A 70 19.01 -1.48 -1.07
CA ALA A 70 19.75 -2.12 -2.16
C ALA A 70 20.21 -1.11 -3.23
N SER A 71 19.36 -0.13 -3.57
CA SER A 71 19.73 0.92 -4.53
C SER A 71 20.82 1.87 -3.97
N GLY A 72 20.84 2.11 -2.66
CA GLY A 72 21.87 2.90 -1.99
C GLY A 72 23.23 2.19 -1.96
N ALA A 73 23.25 0.88 -1.70
CA ALA A 73 24.47 0.07 -1.67
C ALA A 73 25.21 0.08 -3.03
N GLY A 74 24.47 0.06 -4.15
CA GLY A 74 25.03 0.19 -5.49
C GLY A 74 25.68 1.56 -5.77
N ARG A 75 25.12 2.64 -5.21
CA ARG A 75 25.68 4.01 -5.35
C ARG A 75 26.91 4.25 -4.48
N LEU A 76 27.04 3.52 -3.37
CA LEU A 76 28.16 3.63 -2.44
C LEU A 76 29.33 2.67 -2.76
N GLY A 77 29.26 1.92 -3.87
CA GLY A 77 30.33 0.99 -4.25
C GLY A 77 30.49 -0.21 -3.31
N LEU A 78 29.52 -0.48 -2.43
CA LEU A 78 29.57 -1.55 -1.43
C LEU A 78 29.20 -2.94 -2.00
N SER A 79 29.27 -3.12 -3.32
CA SER A 79 28.84 -4.35 -3.99
C SER A 79 29.72 -5.58 -3.72
N SER A 80 30.83 -5.44 -2.99
CA SER A 80 31.79 -6.53 -2.72
C SER A 80 31.74 -7.12 -1.30
N LEU A 81 30.74 -6.80 -0.48
CA LEU A 81 30.62 -7.30 0.90
C LEU A 81 29.49 -8.31 1.13
N VAL A 82 29.04 -9.01 0.07
CA VAL A 82 28.14 -10.17 0.17
C VAL A 82 28.82 -11.39 -0.44
#